data_AF-A0A936QSY4-F1
#
_entry.id   AF-A0A936QSY4-F1
#
_cell.length_a   1.000
_cell.length_b   1.000
_cell.length_c   1.000
_cell.angle_alpha   90.00
_cell.angle_beta   90.00
_cell.angle_gamma   90.00
#
_symmetry.space_group_name_H-M   'P 1'
#
loop_
_entity.id
_entity.type
_entity.pdbx_description
1 polymer ?
#
loop_
_entity_poly.entity_id
_entity_poly.type
_entity_poly.pdbx_seq_one_letter_code
_entity_poly.pdbx_strand_id
1 'polypeptide(L)'
;MDTDLDGTADCNDLCPTDPLKTAPGTCGCGVADTDTDQDGTADCLDGCPTDPLKTSPGTCGCGQLEPGSLCDDMDGNTVNDIIGANCQCMGTAAQMVVLKLRKDANGIETQWSVTDLSGSIMESGGPYTNGGGKLVSDTVQLAPGCYSVSVTDLGGNGLNSTGYTLSTLDGVRLITADGSFGGSSSISDADYADFCVPVGTVKLKSKWTNNSAVNAKSTLQCVKVKQATSYEFWLFDPHGSFSHHEVRSTNALALKSLSTGPLPVGLPLNVRVRAYKNNAWGSFGASASITVQAGLLRMDTVAIEGTDLEDEGNAFALIPNPTTGGVTIAIRSLEELGTRTARICVLNDLGRTVFTEEKTCEGSSFVHRVELGQLTPGVYLVRVLVDGRTHQGRLLLLP
;
A
#
# COMPACT_ATOMS: atom_id res chain seq x y z
N MET A 1 -2.53 50.85 -68.85
CA MET A 1 -2.91 49.45 -69.12
C MET A 1 -3.26 48.88 -67.76
N ASP A 2 -4.38 48.20 -67.68
CA ASP A 2 -4.95 47.55 -66.49
C ASP A 2 -5.44 46.22 -67.06
N THR A 3 -4.67 45.16 -66.83
CA THR A 3 -4.72 43.92 -67.59
C THR A 3 -5.82 42.98 -67.07
N ASP A 4 -6.12 43.02 -65.77
CA ASP A 4 -7.16 42.21 -65.13
C ASP A 4 -8.43 43.00 -64.73
N LEU A 5 -8.40 44.32 -64.89
CA LEU A 5 -9.55 45.22 -64.73
C LEU A 5 -10.05 45.35 -63.29
N ASP A 6 -9.14 45.23 -62.30
CA ASP A 6 -9.47 45.37 -60.88
C ASP A 6 -9.56 46.84 -60.40
N GLY A 7 -9.18 47.78 -61.28
CA GLY A 7 -9.17 49.22 -61.02
C GLY A 7 -7.79 49.79 -60.70
N THR A 8 -6.74 48.97 -60.67
CA THR A 8 -5.34 49.38 -60.47
C THR A 8 -4.55 49.21 -61.77
N ALA A 9 -3.91 50.28 -62.26
CA ALA A 9 -3.11 50.18 -63.47
C ALA A 9 -1.88 49.27 -63.26
N ASP A 10 -1.53 48.46 -64.26
CA ASP A 10 -0.44 47.46 -64.23
C ASP A 10 0.89 47.98 -63.66
N CYS A 11 1.20 49.27 -63.84
CA CYS A 11 2.45 49.87 -63.36
C CYS A 11 2.49 50.10 -61.84
N ASN A 12 1.34 50.12 -61.19
CA ASN A 12 1.15 50.29 -59.75
C ASN A 12 0.54 49.04 -59.09
N ASP A 13 0.18 48.03 -59.89
CA ASP A 13 -0.34 46.76 -59.42
C ASP A 13 0.80 45.75 -59.25
N LEU A 14 0.91 45.18 -58.06
CA LEU A 14 1.91 44.14 -57.78
C LEU A 14 1.42 42.73 -58.16
N CYS A 15 0.16 42.61 -58.58
CA CYS A 15 -0.51 41.42 -59.09
C CYS A 15 -1.31 41.73 -60.37
N PRO A 16 -0.68 42.22 -61.45
CA PRO A 16 -1.35 42.78 -62.65
C PRO A 16 -2.16 41.78 -63.49
N THR A 17 -2.37 40.55 -63.00
CA THR A 17 -3.17 39.51 -63.66
C THR A 17 -4.14 38.82 -62.70
N ASP A 18 -4.25 39.28 -61.44
CA ASP A 18 -5.18 38.75 -60.44
C ASP A 18 -6.27 39.78 -60.11
N PRO A 19 -7.47 39.65 -60.71
CA PRO A 19 -8.53 40.65 -60.55
C PRO A 19 -9.11 40.76 -59.13
N LEU A 20 -8.67 39.90 -58.19
CA LEU A 20 -9.10 39.93 -56.79
C LEU A 20 -8.05 40.51 -55.84
N LYS A 21 -6.85 40.84 -56.33
CA LYS A 21 -5.74 41.35 -55.49
C LYS A 21 -4.89 42.38 -56.24
N THR A 22 -4.65 43.52 -55.61
CA THR A 22 -3.69 44.55 -56.07
C THR A 22 -2.28 44.39 -55.47
N ALA A 23 -2.13 43.46 -54.53
CA ALA A 23 -0.89 43.14 -53.85
C ALA A 23 -0.80 41.63 -53.55
N PRO A 24 0.39 41.01 -53.58
CA PRO A 24 0.54 39.55 -53.49
C PRO A 24 0.00 38.94 -52.20
N GLY A 25 -0.05 39.69 -51.09
CA GLY A 25 -0.43 39.12 -49.80
C GLY A 25 0.53 38.01 -49.34
N THR A 26 0.03 37.10 -48.50
CA THR A 26 0.82 36.03 -47.89
C THR A 26 0.96 34.82 -48.82
N CYS A 27 -0.08 34.52 -49.59
CA CYS A 27 -0.15 33.42 -50.55
C CYS A 27 0.36 33.77 -51.96
N GLY A 28 0.65 35.05 -52.22
CA GLY A 28 0.99 35.53 -53.55
C GLY A 28 -0.24 35.90 -54.40
N CYS A 29 0.02 36.38 -55.61
CA CYS A 29 -1.01 36.66 -56.60
C CYS A 29 -1.65 35.36 -57.10
N GLY A 30 -2.96 35.36 -57.34
CA GLY A 30 -3.73 34.25 -57.89
C GLY A 30 -4.20 33.21 -56.86
N VAL A 31 -3.85 33.35 -55.58
CA VAL A 31 -4.23 32.43 -54.49
C VAL A 31 -4.82 33.24 -53.33
N ALA A 32 -6.05 32.97 -52.91
CA ALA A 32 -6.68 33.70 -51.81
C ALA A 32 -5.91 33.54 -50.49
N ASP A 33 -5.81 34.62 -49.70
CA ASP A 33 -5.26 34.59 -48.34
C ASP A 33 -6.32 34.12 -47.32
N THR A 34 -7.06 33.06 -47.68
CA THR A 34 -8.07 32.46 -46.79
C THR A 34 -7.37 31.72 -45.65
N ASP A 35 -7.93 31.82 -44.46
CA ASP A 35 -7.54 31.08 -43.26
C ASP A 35 -8.83 30.40 -42.78
N THR A 36 -9.00 29.14 -43.18
CA THR A 36 -10.27 28.40 -43.10
C THR A 36 -10.62 28.02 -41.66
N ASP A 37 -9.62 27.71 -40.82
CA ASP A 37 -9.81 27.34 -39.42
C ASP A 37 -9.48 28.45 -38.42
N GLN A 38 -8.98 29.59 -38.90
CA GLN A 38 -8.72 30.81 -38.13
C GLN A 38 -7.59 30.64 -37.11
N ASP A 39 -6.58 29.84 -37.44
CA ASP A 39 -5.39 29.64 -36.60
C ASP A 39 -4.32 30.72 -36.77
N GLY A 40 -4.50 31.59 -37.78
CA GLY A 40 -3.60 32.67 -38.14
C GLY A 40 -2.64 32.33 -39.30
N THR A 41 -2.72 31.12 -39.85
CA THR A 41 -1.94 30.66 -41.00
C THR A 41 -2.86 30.53 -42.21
N ALA A 42 -2.56 31.26 -43.28
CA ALA A 42 -3.36 31.15 -44.49
C ALA A 42 -3.26 29.71 -45.08
N ASP A 43 -4.37 29.19 -45.61
CA ASP A 43 -4.54 27.84 -46.14
C ASP A 43 -3.42 27.41 -47.12
N CYS A 44 -2.85 28.38 -47.84
CA CYS A 44 -1.77 28.15 -48.80
C CYS A 44 -0.40 27.84 -48.16
N LEU A 45 -0.20 28.25 -46.91
CA LEU A 45 0.99 28.00 -46.09
C LEU A 45 0.72 27.04 -44.94
N ASP A 46 -0.53 26.61 -44.78
CA ASP A 46 -0.95 25.70 -43.74
C ASP A 46 -0.93 24.25 -44.24
N GLY A 47 -0.16 23.40 -43.54
CA GLY A 47 -0.15 21.97 -43.80
C GLY A 47 -1.42 21.25 -43.33
N CYS A 48 -2.27 21.93 -42.55
CA CYS A 48 -3.53 21.47 -42.02
C CYS A 48 -4.62 22.56 -42.04
N PRO A 49 -5.09 23.02 -43.22
CA PRO A 49 -6.00 24.18 -43.37
C PRO A 49 -7.39 24.09 -42.70
N THR A 50 -7.65 23.02 -41.95
CA THR A 50 -8.93 22.78 -41.27
C THR A 50 -8.74 22.34 -39.81
N ASP A 51 -7.52 22.36 -39.28
CA ASP A 51 -7.18 22.02 -37.90
C ASP A 51 -6.62 23.25 -37.16
N PRO A 52 -7.44 23.97 -36.39
CA PRO A 52 -7.04 25.23 -35.75
C PRO A 52 -5.98 25.09 -34.66
N LEU A 53 -5.55 23.86 -34.34
CA LEU A 53 -4.52 23.57 -33.36
C LEU A 53 -3.19 23.20 -34.01
N LYS A 54 -3.11 23.08 -35.34
CA LYS A 54 -1.91 22.65 -36.04
C LYS A 54 -1.76 23.34 -37.39
N THR A 55 -0.59 23.93 -37.61
CA THR A 55 -0.18 24.44 -38.93
C THR A 55 0.60 23.43 -39.77
N SER A 56 0.82 22.23 -39.23
CA SER A 56 1.53 21.14 -39.91
C SER A 56 1.01 19.78 -39.46
N PRO A 57 0.98 18.75 -40.34
CA PRO A 57 0.37 17.46 -40.02
C PRO A 57 0.95 16.72 -38.81
N GLY A 58 2.20 16.99 -38.42
CA GLY A 58 2.82 16.24 -37.32
C GLY A 58 2.95 14.74 -37.61
N THR A 59 3.04 13.93 -36.55
CA THR A 59 3.19 12.47 -36.66
C THR A 59 1.86 11.80 -36.98
N CYS A 60 0.76 12.33 -36.43
CA CYS A 60 -0.55 11.71 -36.51
C CYS A 60 -1.49 12.35 -37.53
N GLY A 61 -1.01 13.34 -38.28
CA GLY A 61 -1.82 14.09 -39.24
C GLY A 61 -2.63 15.19 -38.57
N CYS A 62 -3.35 15.93 -39.42
CA CYS A 62 -4.28 16.97 -39.01
C CYS A 62 -5.51 16.36 -38.31
N GLY A 63 -6.06 17.08 -37.34
CA GLY A 63 -7.27 16.73 -36.60
C GLY A 63 -7.08 15.57 -35.59
N GLN A 64 -5.85 15.13 -35.35
CA GLN A 64 -5.52 14.06 -34.42
C GLN A 64 -4.58 14.56 -33.31
N LEU A 65 -4.67 13.97 -32.12
CA LEU A 65 -3.71 14.24 -31.05
C LEU A 65 -2.33 13.62 -31.39
N GLU A 66 -1.26 14.25 -30.92
CA GLU A 66 0.12 13.76 -31.15
C GLU A 66 0.54 12.72 -30.10
N PRO A 67 1.54 11.87 -30.40
CA PRO A 67 2.03 10.88 -29.45
C PRO A 67 2.44 11.50 -28.11
N GLY A 68 2.02 10.86 -27.01
CA GLY A 68 2.20 11.35 -25.65
C GLY A 68 1.07 12.23 -25.12
N SER A 69 0.12 12.64 -25.97
CA SER A 69 -1.11 13.30 -25.51
C SER A 69 -1.99 12.32 -24.73
N LEU A 70 -2.66 12.80 -23.69
CA LEU A 70 -3.68 12.03 -22.97
C LEU A 70 -4.87 11.76 -23.89
N CYS A 71 -5.44 10.57 -23.80
CA CYS A 71 -6.65 10.16 -24.51
C CYS A 71 -7.47 9.18 -23.65
N ASP A 72 -8.62 8.75 -24.14
CA ASP A 72 -9.44 7.69 -23.53
C ASP A 72 -10.08 6.90 -24.67
N ASP A 73 -9.77 5.61 -24.78
CA ASP A 73 -10.38 4.69 -25.77
C ASP A 73 -11.57 3.91 -25.21
N MET A 74 -11.96 4.22 -23.97
CA MET A 74 -13.01 3.57 -23.18
C MET A 74 -12.76 2.09 -22.93
N ASP A 75 -11.53 1.58 -23.08
CA ASP A 75 -11.18 0.22 -22.64
C ASP A 75 -11.04 0.18 -21.12
N GLY A 76 -12.08 -0.32 -20.45
CA GLY A 76 -12.09 -0.53 -19.00
C GLY A 76 -11.06 -1.53 -18.47
N ASN A 77 -10.20 -2.11 -19.30
CA ASN A 77 -9.08 -2.95 -18.88
C ASN A 77 -7.73 -2.21 -18.87
N THR A 78 -7.67 -0.98 -19.36
CA THR A 78 -6.45 -0.17 -19.39
C THR A 78 -6.57 1.10 -18.56
N VAL A 79 -5.42 1.65 -18.19
CA VAL A 79 -5.28 2.96 -17.52
C VAL A 79 -4.09 3.70 -18.11
N ASN A 80 -4.01 5.01 -17.83
CA ASN A 80 -2.94 5.89 -18.32
C ASN A 80 -2.87 5.89 -19.86
N ASP A 81 -4.03 6.07 -20.46
CA ASP A 81 -4.22 6.06 -21.91
C ASP A 81 -3.53 7.27 -22.54
N ILE A 82 -2.62 6.97 -23.46
CA ILE A 82 -1.89 7.99 -24.23
C ILE A 82 -1.90 7.62 -25.70
N ILE A 83 -1.81 8.64 -26.56
CA ILE A 83 -1.59 8.42 -27.99
C ILE A 83 -0.20 7.81 -28.18
N GLY A 84 -0.15 6.60 -28.76
CA GLY A 84 1.08 5.91 -29.11
C GLY A 84 1.72 6.45 -30.39
N ALA A 85 2.92 5.95 -30.71
CA ALA A 85 3.62 6.31 -31.95
C ALA A 85 2.89 5.87 -33.23
N ASN A 86 1.92 4.95 -33.11
CA ASN A 86 1.00 4.51 -34.17
C ASN A 86 -0.28 5.37 -34.23
N CYS A 87 -0.35 6.47 -33.47
CA CYS A 87 -1.51 7.37 -33.44
C CYS A 87 -2.81 6.72 -32.97
N GLN A 88 -2.69 5.62 -32.22
CA GLN A 88 -3.81 4.99 -31.55
C GLN A 88 -3.74 5.35 -30.08
N CYS A 89 -4.90 5.59 -29.49
CA CYS A 89 -5.00 5.64 -28.05
C CYS A 89 -4.71 4.24 -27.50
N MET A 90 -3.72 4.13 -26.63
CA MET A 90 -3.31 2.86 -26.03
C MET A 90 -3.02 3.09 -24.57
N GLY A 91 -3.67 2.29 -23.72
CA GLY A 91 -3.43 2.29 -22.29
C GLY A 91 -2.48 1.20 -21.83
N THR A 92 -2.09 1.30 -20.56
CA THR A 92 -1.36 0.25 -19.86
C THR A 92 -2.36 -0.73 -19.25
N ALA A 93 -2.17 -2.03 -19.51
CA ALA A 93 -3.02 -3.07 -18.94
C ALA A 93 -3.07 -2.96 -17.41
N ALA A 94 -4.28 -2.77 -16.89
CA ALA A 94 -4.52 -2.61 -15.47
C ALA A 94 -4.89 -3.96 -14.83
N GLN A 95 -4.68 -4.04 -13.51
CA GLN A 95 -5.16 -5.15 -12.71
C GLN A 95 -6.21 -4.67 -11.71
N MET A 96 -7.33 -5.38 -11.68
CA MET A 96 -8.41 -5.14 -10.75
C MET A 96 -8.09 -5.73 -9.38
N VAL A 97 -8.15 -4.90 -8.36
CA VAL A 97 -8.02 -5.24 -6.94
C VAL A 97 -9.34 -4.96 -6.25
N VAL A 98 -9.74 -5.84 -5.35
CA VAL A 98 -11.01 -5.78 -4.62
C VAL A 98 -10.70 -5.60 -3.14
N LEU A 99 -11.17 -4.49 -2.58
CA LEU A 99 -11.17 -4.22 -1.15
C LEU A 99 -12.53 -4.61 -0.58
N LYS A 100 -12.53 -5.57 0.36
CA LYS A 100 -13.72 -5.95 1.10
C LYS A 100 -13.54 -5.61 2.56
N LEU A 101 -14.40 -4.77 3.10
CA LEU A 101 -14.38 -4.41 4.52
C LEU A 101 -15.75 -4.60 5.15
N ARG A 102 -15.76 -5.03 6.42
CA ARG A 102 -16.97 -5.05 7.22
C ARG A 102 -17.03 -3.77 8.02
N LYS A 103 -18.11 -3.01 7.85
CA LYS A 103 -18.26 -1.73 8.55
C LYS A 103 -18.69 -1.95 9.99
N ASP A 104 -18.30 -1.01 10.83
CA ASP A 104 -18.87 -0.84 12.16
C ASP A 104 -20.24 -0.12 12.08
N ALA A 105 -20.80 0.28 13.22
CA ALA A 105 -22.10 0.94 13.26
C ALA A 105 -22.10 2.29 12.52
N ASN A 106 -20.98 3.02 12.59
CA ASN A 106 -20.81 4.38 12.07
C ASN A 106 -19.99 4.40 10.78
N GLY A 107 -20.45 3.68 9.75
CA GLY A 107 -19.73 3.60 8.47
C GLY A 107 -19.38 4.94 7.80
N ILE A 108 -19.97 6.06 8.22
CA ILE A 108 -19.63 7.41 7.74
C ILE A 108 -18.25 7.88 8.20
N GLU A 109 -17.69 7.24 9.22
CA GLU A 109 -16.34 7.52 9.75
C GLU A 109 -15.27 6.72 9.01
N THR A 110 -15.67 5.66 8.29
CA THR A 110 -14.75 4.75 7.59
C THR A 110 -14.44 5.21 6.17
N GLN A 111 -13.16 5.42 5.89
CA GLN A 111 -12.62 5.75 4.56
C GLN A 111 -11.42 4.84 4.24
N TRP A 112 -11.05 4.74 2.96
CA TRP A 112 -9.83 4.07 2.55
C TRP A 112 -9.15 4.79 1.40
N SER A 113 -7.85 4.57 1.26
CA SER A 113 -7.07 5.03 0.12
C SER A 113 -6.03 3.99 -0.27
N VAL A 114 -5.71 3.95 -1.56
CA VAL A 114 -4.56 3.26 -2.12
C VAL A 114 -3.61 4.32 -2.64
N THR A 115 -2.36 4.30 -2.20
CA THR A 115 -1.32 5.22 -2.63
C THR A 115 -0.18 4.47 -3.32
N ASP A 116 0.57 5.17 -4.17
CA ASP A 116 1.89 4.69 -4.56
C ASP A 116 2.93 4.96 -3.45
N LEU A 117 4.18 4.57 -3.71
CA LEU A 117 5.32 4.81 -2.81
C LEU A 117 5.72 6.29 -2.68
N SER A 118 5.24 7.17 -3.56
CA SER A 118 5.44 8.62 -3.43
C SER A 118 4.41 9.27 -2.49
N GLY A 119 3.40 8.51 -2.06
CA GLY A 119 2.27 9.00 -1.28
C GLY A 119 1.14 9.59 -2.15
N SER A 120 1.22 9.48 -3.48
CA SER A 120 0.17 9.94 -4.38
C SER A 120 -1.03 8.99 -4.29
N ILE A 121 -2.23 9.54 -4.08
CA ILE A 121 -3.47 8.75 -4.03
C ILE A 121 -3.80 8.29 -5.44
N MET A 122 -3.89 6.98 -5.60
CA MET A 122 -4.29 6.33 -6.85
C MET A 122 -5.81 6.13 -6.87
N GLU A 123 -6.35 5.66 -5.74
CA GLU A 123 -7.78 5.40 -5.59
C GLU A 123 -8.19 5.61 -4.13
N SER A 124 -9.47 5.93 -3.92
CA SER A 124 -10.03 6.09 -2.57
C SER A 124 -11.52 5.78 -2.53
N GLY A 125 -12.05 5.52 -1.34
CA GLY A 125 -13.46 5.24 -1.15
C GLY A 125 -13.95 5.44 0.27
N GLY A 126 -15.25 5.25 0.45
CA GLY A 126 -16.00 5.82 1.57
C GLY A 126 -16.17 7.35 1.43
N PRO A 127 -16.71 8.04 2.46
CA PRO A 127 -17.34 7.45 3.63
C PRO A 127 -18.59 6.64 3.27
N TYR A 128 -18.97 5.69 4.10
CA TYR A 128 -20.10 4.82 3.81
C TYR A 128 -21.35 5.19 4.60
N THR A 129 -22.49 4.63 4.21
CA THR A 129 -23.72 4.75 4.99
C THR A 129 -23.60 4.02 6.33
N ASN A 130 -24.30 4.49 7.37
CA ASN A 130 -24.33 3.80 8.67
C ASN A 130 -24.98 2.41 8.56
N GLY A 131 -24.56 1.48 9.43
CA GLY A 131 -25.11 0.13 9.51
C GLY A 131 -24.05 -0.95 9.73
N GLY A 132 -23.94 -1.39 10.98
CA GLY A 132 -22.94 -2.35 11.45
C GLY A 132 -23.01 -3.74 10.80
N GLY A 133 -21.84 -4.35 10.65
CA GLY A 133 -21.65 -5.73 10.19
C GLY A 133 -21.87 -5.94 8.69
N LYS A 134 -22.28 -4.91 7.94
CA LYS A 134 -22.47 -4.98 6.50
C LYS A 134 -21.12 -5.00 5.78
N LEU A 135 -20.98 -5.92 4.84
CA LEU A 135 -19.82 -6.02 3.96
C LEU A 135 -19.96 -4.98 2.84
N VAL A 136 -18.92 -4.17 2.65
CA VAL A 136 -18.71 -3.34 1.46
C VAL A 136 -17.63 -3.99 0.60
N SER A 137 -17.75 -3.86 -0.72
CA SER A 137 -16.82 -4.39 -1.69
C SER A 137 -16.58 -3.35 -2.77
N ASP A 138 -15.42 -2.71 -2.73
CA ASP A 138 -15.00 -1.74 -3.73
C ASP A 138 -13.97 -2.38 -4.66
N THR A 139 -14.03 -2.06 -5.95
CA THR A 139 -13.09 -2.55 -6.96
C THR A 139 -12.26 -1.38 -7.46
N VAL A 140 -10.96 -1.61 -7.53
CA VAL A 140 -9.90 -0.63 -7.74
C VAL A 140 -9.12 -1.07 -8.97
N GLN A 141 -8.96 -0.20 -9.95
CA GLN A 141 -8.20 -0.49 -11.15
C GLN A 141 -6.80 0.12 -11.04
N LEU A 142 -5.78 -0.72 -10.99
CA LEU A 142 -4.39 -0.25 -10.77
C LEU A 142 -3.50 -0.60 -11.96
N ALA A 143 -2.69 0.36 -12.39
CA ALA A 143 -1.60 0.10 -13.32
C ALA A 143 -0.58 -0.89 -12.70
N PRO A 144 0.32 -1.50 -13.50
CA PRO A 144 1.43 -2.26 -12.96
C PRO A 144 2.31 -1.39 -12.07
N GLY A 145 2.46 -1.76 -10.81
CA GLY A 145 3.11 -0.95 -9.79
C GLY A 145 3.02 -1.57 -8.40
N CYS A 146 3.65 -0.91 -7.44
CA CYS A 146 3.59 -1.29 -6.03
C CYS A 146 2.93 -0.16 -5.22
N TYR A 147 2.04 -0.54 -4.33
CA TYR A 147 1.08 0.34 -3.67
C TYR A 147 0.95 0.01 -2.18
N SER A 148 0.50 1.01 -1.42
CA SER A 148 0.10 0.86 -0.02
C SER A 148 -1.39 1.15 0.13
N VAL A 149 -2.04 0.48 1.08
CA VAL A 149 -3.45 0.68 1.40
C VAL A 149 -3.58 1.18 2.82
N SER A 150 -4.44 2.18 3.02
CA SER A 150 -4.81 2.63 4.35
C SER A 150 -6.33 2.59 4.51
N VAL A 151 -6.78 2.17 5.68
CA VAL A 151 -8.18 2.27 6.10
C VAL A 151 -8.22 3.15 7.33
N THR A 152 -8.98 4.23 7.27
CA THR A 152 -9.08 5.24 8.32
C THR A 152 -10.48 5.22 8.90
N ASP A 153 -10.55 5.38 10.21
CA ASP A 153 -11.78 5.54 10.97
C ASP A 153 -11.70 6.85 11.77
N LEU A 154 -12.48 7.85 11.38
CA LEU A 154 -12.46 9.18 12.01
C LEU A 154 -12.99 9.17 13.45
N GLY A 155 -13.76 8.15 13.84
CA GLY A 155 -14.24 7.94 15.21
C GLY A 155 -13.15 7.40 16.15
N GLY A 156 -12.07 6.84 15.61
CA GLY A 156 -10.93 6.31 16.37
C GLY A 156 -11.18 4.93 16.99
N ASN A 157 -12.33 4.32 16.73
CA ASN A 157 -12.72 3.01 17.26
C ASN A 157 -12.53 1.87 16.24
N GLY A 158 -12.13 2.22 15.01
CA GLY A 158 -11.86 1.28 13.93
C GLY A 158 -13.11 0.51 13.52
N LEU A 159 -12.91 -0.70 12.98
CA LEU A 159 -14.02 -1.50 12.42
C LEU A 159 -14.68 -2.46 13.45
N ASN A 160 -14.73 -2.10 14.74
CA ASN A 160 -15.35 -2.88 15.83
C ASN A 160 -14.96 -4.37 15.83
N SER A 161 -13.65 -4.65 15.83
CA SER A 161 -13.06 -6.01 15.81
C SER A 161 -13.41 -6.85 14.56
N THR A 162 -13.87 -6.21 13.49
CA THR A 162 -13.94 -6.85 12.18
C THR A 162 -12.62 -6.65 11.43
N GLY A 163 -12.67 -6.20 10.18
CA GLY A 163 -11.47 -6.15 9.36
C GLY A 163 -11.76 -5.92 7.89
N TYR A 164 -10.68 -5.96 7.11
CA TYR A 164 -10.74 -5.88 5.67
C TYR A 164 -9.81 -6.89 5.00
N THR A 165 -10.14 -7.25 3.77
CA THR A 165 -9.29 -8.07 2.92
C THR A 165 -9.07 -7.36 1.60
N LEU A 166 -7.85 -7.43 1.11
CA LEU A 166 -7.48 -6.99 -0.22
C LEU A 166 -7.12 -8.23 -1.06
N SER A 167 -7.70 -8.35 -2.24
CA SER A 167 -7.40 -9.44 -3.18
C SER A 167 -7.48 -8.96 -4.62
N THR A 168 -6.78 -9.60 -5.53
CA THR A 168 -7.05 -9.41 -6.97
C THR A 168 -8.45 -9.94 -7.33
N LEU A 169 -8.99 -9.53 -8.48
CA LEU A 169 -10.30 -9.96 -8.96
C LEU A 169 -10.40 -11.50 -9.15
N ASP A 170 -9.30 -12.16 -9.53
CA ASP A 170 -9.19 -13.62 -9.64
C ASP A 170 -9.00 -14.33 -8.28
N GLY A 171 -9.01 -13.58 -7.17
CA GLY A 171 -9.04 -14.12 -5.81
C GLY A 171 -7.68 -14.37 -5.18
N VAL A 172 -6.59 -13.85 -5.75
CA VAL A 172 -5.26 -13.90 -5.11
C VAL A 172 -5.25 -12.93 -3.94
N ARG A 173 -5.03 -13.46 -2.74
CA ARG A 173 -5.02 -12.66 -1.51
C ARG A 173 -3.77 -11.81 -1.41
N LEU A 174 -3.95 -10.52 -1.17
CA LEU A 174 -2.86 -9.54 -1.00
C LEU A 174 -2.66 -9.19 0.47
N ILE A 175 -3.75 -8.90 1.18
CA ILE A 175 -3.74 -8.50 2.59
C ILE A 175 -4.98 -9.08 3.28
N THR A 176 -4.83 -9.49 4.54
CA THR A 176 -5.92 -9.83 5.45
C THR A 176 -5.70 -9.10 6.76
N ALA A 177 -6.49 -8.06 7.00
CA ALA A 177 -6.45 -7.25 8.19
C ALA A 177 -7.62 -7.62 9.08
N ASP A 178 -7.41 -8.64 9.90
CA ASP A 178 -8.36 -9.08 10.92
C ASP A 178 -7.97 -8.46 12.26
N GLY A 179 -8.96 -7.97 13.01
CA GLY A 179 -8.75 -7.42 14.34
C GLY A 179 -9.14 -5.95 14.44
N SER A 180 -8.91 -5.38 15.62
CA SER A 180 -9.20 -3.97 15.89
C SER A 180 -7.99 -3.09 15.59
N PHE A 181 -8.25 -1.91 15.05
CA PHE A 181 -7.32 -0.79 15.01
C PHE A 181 -8.00 0.45 15.62
N GLY A 182 -7.23 1.50 15.90
CA GLY A 182 -7.76 2.78 16.37
C GLY A 182 -8.27 3.63 15.21
N GLY A 183 -7.66 4.80 15.00
CA GLY A 183 -8.04 5.70 13.92
C GLY A 183 -7.54 5.32 12.53
N SER A 184 -6.51 4.48 12.41
CA SER A 184 -6.07 4.00 11.10
C SER A 184 -5.48 2.59 11.14
N SER A 185 -5.61 1.91 10.01
CA SER A 185 -4.91 0.67 9.68
C SER A 185 -4.06 0.95 8.46
N SER A 186 -2.75 0.93 8.65
CA SER A 186 -1.75 1.00 7.59
C SER A 186 -0.53 0.19 8.02
N ILE A 187 0.24 -0.30 7.06
CA ILE A 187 1.49 -1.00 7.37
C ILE A 187 2.57 0.04 7.68
N SER A 188 3.27 -0.14 8.80
CA SER A 188 4.23 0.84 9.35
C SER A 188 5.60 0.84 8.67
N ASP A 189 5.67 0.53 7.38
CA ASP A 189 6.93 0.27 6.67
C ASP A 189 7.06 1.18 5.45
N ALA A 190 7.55 2.40 5.68
CA ALA A 190 7.60 3.45 4.65
C ALA A 190 8.51 3.10 3.46
N ASP A 191 9.45 2.18 3.64
CA ASP A 191 10.38 1.75 2.59
C ASP A 191 9.79 0.62 1.71
N TYR A 192 8.66 0.03 2.10
CA TYR A 192 8.07 -1.13 1.44
C TYR A 192 6.60 -0.91 1.11
N ALA A 193 6.26 -1.14 -0.16
CA ALA A 193 4.87 -1.17 -0.58
C ALA A 193 4.16 -2.40 -0.01
N ASP A 194 2.92 -2.20 0.43
CA ASP A 194 2.07 -3.23 1.01
C ASP A 194 1.80 -4.37 0.03
N PHE A 195 1.61 -4.04 -1.25
CA PHE A 195 1.41 -5.00 -2.35
C PHE A 195 1.87 -4.47 -3.71
N CYS A 196 1.99 -5.38 -4.68
CA CYS A 196 2.23 -5.01 -6.06
C CYS A 196 1.23 -5.73 -6.97
N VAL A 197 0.92 -5.10 -8.09
CA VAL A 197 0.25 -5.68 -9.24
C VAL A 197 1.19 -5.55 -10.46
N PRO A 198 1.44 -6.62 -11.24
CA PRO A 198 1.04 -7.99 -10.99
C PRO A 198 1.68 -8.56 -9.71
N VAL A 199 0.92 -9.43 -9.06
CA VAL A 199 1.35 -10.11 -7.83
C VAL A 199 2.52 -11.04 -8.13
N GLY A 200 3.49 -11.11 -7.20
CA GLY A 200 4.60 -12.05 -7.31
C GLY A 200 4.13 -13.51 -7.39
N THR A 201 4.92 -14.35 -8.04
CA THR A 201 4.57 -15.77 -8.24
C THR A 201 4.92 -16.66 -7.03
N VAL A 202 5.74 -16.17 -6.10
CA VAL A 202 6.23 -16.93 -4.95
C VAL A 202 5.22 -16.88 -3.83
N LYS A 203 4.71 -18.05 -3.41
CA LYS A 203 3.75 -18.18 -2.32
C LYS A 203 4.20 -19.19 -1.28
N LEU A 204 3.73 -19.02 -0.05
CA LEU A 204 3.83 -20.06 0.97
C LEU A 204 3.07 -21.33 0.54
N LYS A 205 3.54 -22.49 0.99
CA LYS A 205 2.82 -23.76 0.77
C LYS A 205 1.43 -23.69 1.39
N SER A 206 0.46 -24.40 0.80
CA SER A 206 -0.96 -24.38 1.19
C SER A 206 -1.24 -24.69 2.66
N LYS A 207 -0.34 -25.41 3.35
CA LYS A 207 -0.41 -25.63 4.80
C LYS A 207 -0.49 -24.32 5.60
N TRP A 208 0.04 -23.22 5.09
CA TRP A 208 0.20 -21.96 5.82
C TRP A 208 -0.82 -20.87 5.42
N THR A 209 -1.70 -21.12 4.45
CA THR A 209 -2.43 -20.03 3.76
C THR A 209 -3.68 -19.50 4.47
N ASN A 210 -4.17 -20.17 5.52
CA ASN A 210 -5.41 -19.81 6.23
C ASN A 210 -5.16 -19.74 7.75
N ASN A 211 -4.75 -18.59 8.25
CA ASN A 211 -4.48 -18.28 9.67
C ASN A 211 -3.95 -19.48 10.48
N SER A 212 -2.80 -20.00 10.04
CA SER A 212 -2.25 -21.23 10.63
C SER A 212 -1.64 -20.94 12.00
N ALA A 213 -2.07 -21.69 13.00
CA ALA A 213 -1.43 -21.69 14.30
C ALA A 213 0.03 -22.17 14.18
N VAL A 214 0.97 -21.35 14.62
CA VAL A 214 2.40 -21.67 14.62
C VAL A 214 3.01 -21.51 16.01
N ASN A 215 4.20 -22.08 16.18
CA ASN A 215 5.04 -21.94 17.36
C ASN A 215 6.49 -21.64 16.95
N ALA A 216 7.35 -21.32 17.92
CA ALA A 216 8.76 -21.00 17.67
C ALA A 216 9.52 -22.10 16.91
N LYS A 217 9.10 -23.36 16.98
CA LYS A 217 9.75 -24.48 16.24
C LYS A 217 9.24 -24.65 14.82
N SER A 218 8.18 -23.93 14.44
CA SER A 218 7.59 -24.01 13.11
C SER A 218 8.56 -23.50 12.05
N THR A 219 8.51 -24.11 10.87
CA THR A 219 9.32 -23.70 9.72
C THR A 219 8.39 -23.42 8.56
N LEU A 220 8.23 -22.13 8.24
CA LEU A 220 7.48 -21.67 7.09
C LEU A 220 8.23 -22.08 5.83
N GLN A 221 7.50 -22.54 4.81
CA GLN A 221 8.10 -22.98 3.55
C GLN A 221 7.33 -22.39 2.39
N CYS A 222 8.05 -21.82 1.43
CA CYS A 222 7.49 -21.33 0.17
C CYS A 222 7.79 -22.27 -0.99
N VAL A 223 7.11 -22.04 -2.11
CA VAL A 223 7.40 -22.71 -3.38
C VAL A 223 8.82 -22.37 -3.82
N LYS A 224 9.61 -23.41 -4.17
CA LYS A 224 10.99 -23.22 -4.61
C LYS A 224 11.00 -22.66 -6.03
N VAL A 225 11.75 -21.58 -6.23
CA VAL A 225 11.97 -20.94 -7.53
C VAL A 225 13.29 -21.45 -8.13
N LYS A 226 13.25 -21.86 -9.40
CA LYS A 226 14.45 -22.32 -10.12
C LYS A 226 15.42 -21.16 -10.32
N GLN A 227 16.69 -21.37 -9.94
CA GLN A 227 17.79 -20.38 -9.95
C GLN A 227 17.66 -19.23 -8.95
N ALA A 228 16.71 -19.28 -8.02
CA ALA A 228 16.71 -18.31 -6.92
C ALA A 228 17.85 -18.62 -5.94
N THR A 229 18.62 -17.61 -5.57
CA THR A 229 19.73 -17.71 -4.62
C THR A 229 19.30 -17.34 -3.21
N SER A 230 18.29 -16.48 -3.08
CA SER A 230 17.76 -16.01 -1.80
C SER A 230 16.25 -15.85 -1.86
N TYR A 231 15.62 -15.86 -0.68
CA TYR A 231 14.21 -15.60 -0.46
C TYR A 231 14.08 -14.60 0.67
N GLU A 232 13.13 -13.70 0.54
CA GLU A 232 12.80 -12.76 1.60
C GLU A 232 11.39 -13.04 2.08
N PHE A 233 11.27 -13.24 3.39
CA PHE A 233 10.02 -13.43 4.09
C PHE A 233 9.69 -12.13 4.80
N TRP A 234 8.53 -11.57 4.46
CA TRP A 234 8.00 -10.40 5.13
C TRP A 234 6.83 -10.81 6.01
N LEU A 235 6.97 -10.59 7.32
CA LEU A 235 5.97 -10.88 8.33
C LEU A 235 5.50 -9.57 8.93
N PHE A 236 4.21 -9.26 8.84
CA PHE A 236 3.72 -7.97 9.27
C PHE A 236 2.29 -8.03 9.81
N ASP A 237 2.01 -7.11 10.72
CA ASP A 237 0.67 -6.73 11.12
C ASP A 237 0.13 -5.68 10.12
N PRO A 238 -1.00 -5.93 9.45
CA PRO A 238 -1.60 -4.97 8.53
C PRO A 238 -2.16 -3.71 9.21
N HIS A 239 -2.25 -3.71 10.54
CA HIS A 239 -2.53 -2.51 11.34
C HIS A 239 -1.25 -1.75 11.75
N GLY A 240 -0.08 -2.22 11.33
CA GLY A 240 1.18 -1.49 11.48
C GLY A 240 1.87 -1.66 12.82
N SER A 241 1.38 -2.51 13.73
CA SER A 241 2.08 -2.67 15.01
C SER A 241 3.40 -3.44 14.86
N PHE A 242 3.55 -4.26 13.81
CA PHE A 242 4.73 -5.12 13.58
C PHE A 242 5.08 -5.21 12.09
N SER A 243 6.37 -5.09 11.74
CA SER A 243 6.92 -5.43 10.43
C SER A 243 8.31 -6.04 10.60
N HIS A 244 8.55 -7.19 9.98
CA HIS A 244 9.85 -7.87 10.00
C HIS A 244 10.15 -8.51 8.65
N HIS A 245 11.32 -8.16 8.10
CA HIS A 245 11.86 -8.77 6.88
C HIS A 245 13.01 -9.69 7.23
N GLU A 246 12.99 -10.90 6.66
CA GLU A 246 13.99 -11.93 6.91
C GLU A 246 14.47 -12.54 5.59
N VAL A 247 15.74 -12.33 5.26
CA VAL A 247 16.37 -12.90 4.06
C VAL A 247 17.03 -14.24 4.38
N ARG A 248 16.73 -15.25 3.58
CA ARG A 248 17.25 -16.62 3.71
C ARG A 248 17.82 -17.11 2.39
N SER A 249 18.90 -17.88 2.44
CA SER A 249 19.46 -18.59 1.29
C SER A 249 18.63 -19.82 0.87
N THR A 250 17.57 -20.15 1.62
CA THR A 250 16.69 -21.28 1.36
C THR A 250 15.23 -20.83 1.28
N ASN A 251 14.38 -21.64 0.64
CA ASN A 251 12.94 -21.37 0.52
C ASN A 251 12.15 -21.69 1.82
N ALA A 252 12.82 -21.58 2.98
CA ALA A 252 12.29 -21.91 4.28
C ALA A 252 12.77 -20.95 5.36
N LEU A 253 11.85 -20.57 6.25
CA LEU A 253 12.11 -19.74 7.42
C LEU A 253 11.74 -20.52 8.69
N ALA A 254 12.76 -20.89 9.47
CA ALA A 254 12.55 -21.44 10.80
C ALA A 254 12.27 -20.30 11.78
N LEU A 255 11.11 -20.27 12.42
CA LEU A 255 10.73 -19.13 13.27
C LEU A 255 11.67 -18.92 14.46
N LYS A 256 12.29 -19.99 14.97
CA LYS A 256 13.32 -19.94 16.02
C LYS A 256 14.56 -19.13 15.66
N SER A 257 14.82 -18.83 14.38
CA SER A 257 15.99 -18.04 13.99
C SER A 257 15.71 -16.54 13.95
N LEU A 258 14.48 -16.11 14.22
CA LEU A 258 14.14 -14.70 14.37
C LEU A 258 14.57 -14.26 15.78
N SER A 259 15.87 -14.02 15.95
CA SER A 259 16.47 -13.62 17.23
C SER A 259 16.35 -12.11 17.48
N THR A 260 16.29 -11.31 16.41
CA THR A 260 15.99 -9.87 16.44
C THR A 260 14.53 -9.67 16.03
N GLY A 261 13.70 -9.06 16.87
CA GLY A 261 12.27 -8.88 16.59
C GLY A 261 11.44 -10.16 16.79
N PRO A 262 11.34 -10.69 18.03
CA PRO A 262 10.50 -11.85 18.30
C PRO A 262 9.06 -11.60 17.83
N LEU A 263 8.41 -12.65 17.32
CA LEU A 263 7.06 -12.52 16.78
C LEU A 263 6.05 -12.25 17.90
N PRO A 264 5.12 -11.29 17.72
CA PRO A 264 4.03 -11.06 18.66
C PRO A 264 3.12 -12.27 18.79
N VAL A 265 2.76 -12.62 20.01
CA VAL A 265 1.91 -13.78 20.32
C VAL A 265 0.45 -13.36 20.28
N GLY A 266 -0.38 -14.19 19.67
CA GLY A 266 -1.82 -13.95 19.52
C GLY A 266 -2.20 -12.94 18.45
N LEU A 267 -1.22 -12.32 17.78
CA LEU A 267 -1.46 -11.39 16.67
C LEU A 267 -1.47 -12.17 15.34
N PRO A 268 -2.54 -12.10 14.54
CA PRO A 268 -2.53 -12.61 13.18
C PRO A 268 -1.59 -11.77 12.31
N LEU A 269 -0.54 -12.41 11.80
CA LEU A 269 0.43 -11.78 10.91
C LEU A 269 0.17 -12.22 9.48
N ASN A 270 0.27 -11.27 8.54
CA ASN A 270 0.41 -11.58 7.14
C ASN A 270 1.84 -12.05 6.88
N VAL A 271 2.00 -13.02 6.00
CA VAL A 271 3.31 -13.48 5.54
C VAL A 271 3.35 -13.51 4.03
N ARG A 272 4.30 -12.77 3.48
CA ARG A 272 4.55 -12.71 2.04
C ARG A 272 5.99 -13.10 1.75
N VAL A 273 6.22 -13.62 0.56
CA VAL A 273 7.54 -14.08 0.16
C VAL A 273 7.87 -13.61 -1.24
N ARG A 274 9.11 -13.17 -1.45
CA ARG A 274 9.71 -12.94 -2.77
C ARG A 274 11.03 -13.69 -2.91
N ALA A 275 11.47 -13.87 -4.15
CA ALA A 275 12.73 -14.55 -4.46
C ALA A 275 13.68 -13.61 -5.19
N TYR A 276 14.97 -13.74 -4.89
CA TYR A 276 16.05 -13.08 -5.60
C TYR A 276 16.58 -14.00 -6.68
N LYS A 277 16.56 -13.53 -7.93
CA LYS A 277 17.02 -14.27 -9.12
C LYS A 277 17.48 -13.28 -10.17
N ASN A 278 18.48 -13.65 -10.98
CA ASN A 278 18.99 -12.82 -12.08
C ASN A 278 19.38 -11.40 -11.61
N ASN A 279 20.02 -11.32 -10.43
CA ASN A 279 20.43 -10.07 -9.78
C ASN A 279 19.29 -9.09 -9.43
N ALA A 280 18.04 -9.56 -9.33
CA ALA A 280 16.90 -8.73 -8.95
C ALA A 280 15.95 -9.44 -7.98
N TRP A 281 15.30 -8.67 -7.12
CA TRP A 281 14.15 -9.13 -6.34
C TRP A 281 12.90 -9.11 -7.21
N GLY A 282 12.13 -10.20 -7.21
CA GLY A 282 10.78 -10.19 -7.76
C GLY A 282 9.78 -9.53 -6.81
N SER A 283 8.54 -9.31 -7.28
CA SER A 283 7.45 -8.83 -6.41
C SER A 283 7.10 -9.85 -5.33
N PHE A 284 6.59 -9.37 -4.19
CA PHE A 284 6.00 -10.23 -3.17
C PHE A 284 4.76 -10.94 -3.70
N GLY A 285 4.68 -12.25 -3.51
CA GLY A 285 3.52 -13.02 -3.95
C GLY A 285 2.34 -12.97 -2.98
N ALA A 286 1.41 -13.90 -3.18
CA ALA A 286 0.17 -13.98 -2.41
C ALA A 286 0.42 -14.03 -0.91
N SER A 287 -0.41 -13.33 -0.13
CA SER A 287 -0.36 -13.33 1.32
C SER A 287 -0.96 -14.61 1.90
N ALA A 288 -0.27 -15.09 2.94
CA ALA A 288 -0.74 -16.10 3.87
C ALA A 288 -0.92 -15.46 5.25
N SER A 289 -1.63 -16.12 6.15
CA SER A 289 -1.79 -15.64 7.53
C SER A 289 -1.35 -16.71 8.53
N ILE A 290 -0.64 -16.27 9.57
CA ILE A 290 -0.21 -17.12 10.69
C ILE A 290 -0.53 -16.43 12.01
N THR A 291 -0.73 -17.21 13.07
CA THR A 291 -0.82 -16.69 14.44
C THR A 291 0.11 -17.49 15.34
N VAL A 292 1.00 -16.81 16.08
CA VAL A 292 1.84 -17.47 17.08
C VAL A 292 1.02 -17.74 18.34
N GLN A 293 0.89 -19.00 18.75
CA GLN A 293 0.09 -19.37 19.91
C GLN A 293 0.93 -19.53 21.18
N ALA A 294 0.52 -18.89 22.28
CA ALA A 294 1.19 -18.92 23.58
C ALA A 294 1.40 -20.36 24.10
N GLY A 295 0.35 -21.19 24.11
CA GLY A 295 0.38 -22.55 24.66
C GLY A 295 1.22 -23.58 23.88
N LEU A 296 1.70 -23.24 22.68
CA LEU A 296 2.56 -24.11 21.85
C LEU A 296 4.04 -23.70 21.90
N LEU A 297 4.39 -22.64 22.63
CA LEU A 297 5.75 -22.21 22.84
C LEU A 297 6.35 -22.95 24.05
N ARG A 298 7.30 -23.87 23.82
CA ARG A 298 8.31 -24.11 24.85
C ARG A 298 9.20 -22.89 24.88
N MET A 299 9.11 -22.09 25.94
CA MET A 299 9.74 -20.76 26.09
C MET A 299 11.27 -20.78 26.22
N ASP A 300 11.92 -21.92 25.99
CA ASP A 300 13.38 -22.07 25.93
C ASP A 300 14.04 -21.21 24.83
N THR A 301 13.28 -20.61 23.90
CA THR A 301 13.81 -20.12 22.62
C THR A 301 13.42 -18.70 22.18
N VAL A 302 12.74 -17.87 22.99
CA VAL A 302 12.79 -16.43 22.67
C VAL A 302 14.16 -15.93 23.16
N ALA A 303 15.10 -15.77 22.23
CA ALA A 303 16.38 -15.15 22.55
C ALA A 303 16.10 -13.66 22.79
N ILE A 304 16.46 -13.15 23.97
CA ILE A 304 16.47 -11.72 24.26
C ILE A 304 17.94 -11.38 24.45
N GLU A 305 18.63 -11.00 23.39
CA GLU A 305 19.98 -10.42 23.48
C GLU A 305 19.89 -8.95 23.12
N GLY A 306 20.47 -8.06 23.96
CA GLY A 306 20.52 -6.64 23.61
C GLY A 306 20.77 -5.58 24.69
N THR A 307 21.22 -5.90 25.91
CA THR A 307 21.76 -4.84 26.81
C THR A 307 22.88 -5.37 27.68
N ASP A 308 24.08 -4.82 27.51
CA ASP A 308 25.26 -5.02 28.34
C ASP A 308 25.04 -4.43 29.75
N LEU A 309 24.28 -5.11 30.60
CA LEU A 309 24.31 -4.91 32.04
C LEU A 309 24.11 -6.28 32.70
N GLU A 310 25.10 -6.67 33.49
CA GLU A 310 25.15 -7.90 34.29
C GLU A 310 24.06 -7.90 35.37
N ASP A 311 22.80 -8.21 35.01
CA ASP A 311 21.75 -8.45 35.98
C ASP A 311 21.04 -9.77 35.65
N GLU A 312 20.88 -10.62 36.66
CA GLU A 312 20.24 -11.92 36.49
C GLU A 312 18.79 -11.75 36.01
N GLY A 313 18.48 -12.35 34.86
CA GLY A 313 17.10 -12.72 34.51
C GLY A 313 16.28 -11.61 33.88
N ASN A 314 16.53 -11.34 32.59
CA ASN A 314 15.64 -10.55 31.73
C ASN A 314 14.33 -11.32 31.43
N ALA A 315 13.53 -11.48 32.49
CA ALA A 315 12.29 -12.24 32.51
C ALA A 315 11.10 -11.41 32.04
N PHE A 316 11.26 -10.20 31.50
CA PHE A 316 10.16 -9.34 31.05
C PHE A 316 10.46 -8.73 29.68
N ALA A 317 9.53 -8.83 28.73
CA ALA A 317 9.67 -8.27 27.39
C ALA A 317 8.36 -7.64 26.89
N LEU A 318 8.51 -6.61 26.06
CA LEU A 318 7.44 -5.89 25.38
C LEU A 318 7.68 -5.99 23.88
N ILE A 319 6.76 -6.61 23.15
CA ILE A 319 6.97 -7.03 21.76
C ILE A 319 5.73 -6.73 20.92
N PRO A 320 5.84 -5.95 19.83
CA PRO A 320 6.99 -5.13 19.45
C PRO A 320 7.13 -3.91 20.35
N ASN A 321 8.34 -3.36 20.39
CA ASN A 321 8.63 -2.09 21.03
C ASN A 321 9.77 -1.42 20.24
N PRO A 322 9.53 -0.31 19.52
CA PRO A 322 8.30 0.50 19.50
C PRO A 322 7.07 -0.22 18.90
N THR A 323 5.87 0.31 19.13
CA THR A 323 4.60 -0.16 18.54
C THR A 323 3.72 1.03 18.17
N THR A 324 2.77 0.90 17.24
CA THR A 324 1.76 1.91 16.91
C THR A 324 0.38 1.62 17.54
N GLY A 325 0.22 0.45 18.15
CA GLY A 325 -1.11 -0.01 18.60
C GLY A 325 -1.03 -0.97 19.76
N GLY A 326 -0.76 -2.26 19.51
CA GLY A 326 -0.75 -3.29 20.56
C GLY A 326 0.66 -3.80 20.90
N VAL A 327 0.80 -4.35 22.10
CA VAL A 327 2.04 -4.94 22.60
C VAL A 327 1.78 -6.28 23.28
N THR A 328 2.59 -7.28 22.95
CA THR A 328 2.68 -8.55 23.67
C THR A 328 3.63 -8.37 24.86
N ILE A 329 3.10 -8.60 26.05
CA ILE A 329 3.88 -8.69 27.29
C ILE A 329 4.26 -10.15 27.49
N ALA A 330 5.55 -10.42 27.67
CA ALA A 330 6.06 -11.76 27.97
C ALA A 330 6.87 -11.75 29.26
N ILE A 331 6.49 -12.59 30.22
CA ILE A 331 7.17 -12.81 31.49
C ILE A 331 7.66 -14.26 31.57
N ARG A 332 8.91 -14.47 31.94
CA ARG A 332 9.52 -15.79 32.17
C ARG A 332 9.76 -16.06 33.65
N SER A 333 10.00 -17.33 33.95
CA SER A 333 10.49 -17.76 35.26
C SER A 333 9.61 -17.28 36.41
N LEU A 334 8.30 -17.27 36.19
CA LEU A 334 7.35 -17.13 37.28
C LEU A 334 7.38 -18.41 38.11
N GLU A 335 7.23 -18.28 39.43
CA GLU A 335 7.13 -19.46 40.29
C GLU A 335 5.94 -20.33 39.85
N GLU A 336 6.06 -21.66 39.84
CA GLU A 336 4.96 -22.56 39.46
C GLU A 336 3.94 -22.70 40.58
N LEU A 337 3.27 -21.59 40.87
CA LEU A 337 2.18 -21.49 41.82
C LEU A 337 0.88 -21.47 41.03
N GLY A 338 0.04 -22.50 41.22
CA GLY A 338 -1.28 -22.73 40.61
C GLY A 338 -1.84 -21.69 39.62
N THR A 339 -3.05 -21.20 39.89
CA THR A 339 -3.70 -20.15 39.10
C THR A 339 -3.57 -18.83 39.83
N ARG A 340 -3.12 -17.79 39.13
CA ARG A 340 -2.82 -16.46 39.70
C ARG A 340 -3.43 -15.34 38.87
N THR A 341 -3.44 -14.13 39.42
CA THR A 341 -3.87 -12.93 38.70
C THR A 341 -2.68 -12.04 38.42
N ALA A 342 -2.44 -11.76 37.14
CA ALA A 342 -1.55 -10.74 36.64
C ALA A 342 -2.32 -9.43 36.47
N ARG A 343 -1.92 -8.39 37.21
CA ARG A 343 -2.47 -7.04 37.04
C ARG A 343 -1.53 -6.21 36.17
N ILE A 344 -2.02 -5.78 35.03
CA ILE A 344 -1.31 -4.96 34.06
C ILE A 344 -1.73 -3.50 34.27
N CYS A 345 -0.74 -2.62 34.33
CA CYS A 345 -0.92 -1.18 34.41
C CYS A 345 -0.01 -0.52 33.37
N VAL A 346 -0.56 0.37 32.53
CA VAL A 346 0.23 1.24 31.65
C VAL A 346 0.17 2.64 32.24
N LEU A 347 1.34 3.21 32.51
CA LEU A 347 1.49 4.53 33.10
C LEU A 347 2.08 5.49 32.07
N ASN A 348 1.57 6.71 32.01
CA ASN A 348 2.17 7.76 31.20
C ASN A 348 3.47 8.31 31.83
N ASP A 349 4.11 9.25 31.15
CA ASP A 349 5.32 9.96 31.58
C ASP A 349 5.18 10.70 32.92
N LEU A 350 3.96 11.09 33.29
CA LEU A 350 3.61 11.66 34.60
C LEU A 350 3.35 10.61 35.70
N GLY A 351 3.50 9.32 35.40
CA GLY A 351 3.25 8.22 36.34
C GLY A 351 1.77 7.96 36.65
N ARG A 352 0.84 8.50 35.85
CA ARG A 352 -0.60 8.22 35.97
C ARG A 352 -0.95 6.96 35.20
N THR A 353 -1.73 6.08 35.82
CA THR A 353 -2.25 4.89 35.12
C THR A 353 -3.29 5.32 34.09
N VAL A 354 -3.04 5.02 32.82
CA VAL A 354 -3.92 5.32 31.68
C VAL A 354 -4.62 4.09 31.13
N PHE A 355 -4.12 2.89 31.46
CA PHE A 355 -4.74 1.62 31.11
C PHE A 355 -4.52 0.61 32.23
N THR A 356 -5.51 -0.23 32.50
CA THR A 356 -5.37 -1.36 33.41
C THR A 356 -6.18 -2.56 32.94
N GLU A 357 -5.62 -3.75 33.10
CA GLU A 357 -6.28 -5.01 32.79
C GLU A 357 -5.82 -6.07 33.81
N GLU A 358 -6.71 -7.01 34.14
CA GLU A 358 -6.36 -8.18 34.96
C GLU A 358 -6.51 -9.45 34.13
N LYS A 359 -5.51 -10.33 34.21
CA LYS A 359 -5.49 -11.57 33.46
C LYS A 359 -5.04 -12.74 34.32
N THR A 360 -5.64 -13.90 34.07
CA THR A 360 -5.22 -15.14 34.71
C THR A 360 -3.85 -15.58 34.17
N CYS A 361 -2.97 -15.99 35.08
CA CYS A 361 -1.66 -16.55 34.80
C CYS A 361 -1.57 -17.98 35.35
N GLU A 362 -1.15 -18.93 34.52
CA GLU A 362 -0.98 -20.34 34.89
C GLU A 362 0.43 -20.82 34.46
N GLY A 363 1.09 -21.59 35.32
CA GLY A 363 2.43 -22.15 35.02
C GLY A 363 3.58 -21.14 35.13
N SER A 364 4.79 -21.51 34.72
CA SER A 364 6.03 -20.73 34.97
C SER A 364 6.23 -19.50 34.07
N SER A 365 5.20 -19.05 33.34
CA SER A 365 5.29 -17.96 32.38
C SER A 365 3.98 -17.22 32.16
N PHE A 366 4.06 -15.95 31.79
CA PHE A 366 2.91 -15.13 31.42
C PHE A 366 3.12 -14.53 30.04
N VAL A 367 2.19 -14.74 29.10
CA VAL A 367 2.22 -14.09 27.79
C VAL A 367 0.83 -13.58 27.48
N HIS A 368 0.69 -12.26 27.33
CA HIS A 368 -0.59 -11.62 27.07
C HIS A 368 -0.40 -10.41 26.17
N ARG A 369 -1.29 -10.25 25.18
CA ARG A 369 -1.29 -9.08 24.29
C ARG A 369 -2.30 -8.06 24.81
N VAL A 370 -1.87 -6.80 24.82
CA VAL A 370 -2.67 -5.65 25.20
C VAL A 370 -2.79 -4.72 23.99
N GLU A 371 -4.02 -4.30 23.68
CA GLU A 371 -4.27 -3.29 22.65
C GLU A 371 -4.25 -1.89 23.27
N LEU A 372 -3.40 -1.01 22.75
CA LEU A 372 -3.18 0.35 23.27
C LEU A 372 -3.53 1.45 22.26
N GLY A 373 -4.15 1.10 21.12
CA GLY A 373 -4.43 2.04 20.03
C GLY A 373 -5.40 3.20 20.36
N GLN A 374 -5.93 3.25 21.59
CA GLN A 374 -6.71 4.37 22.12
C GLN A 374 -5.85 5.38 22.91
N LEU A 375 -4.60 5.04 23.20
CA LEU A 375 -3.66 5.90 23.91
C LEU A 375 -2.97 6.85 22.92
N THR A 376 -2.63 8.04 23.39
CA THR A 376 -1.88 9.00 22.57
C THR A 376 -0.44 8.53 22.34
N PRO A 377 0.17 8.80 21.19
CA PRO A 377 1.59 8.50 20.96
C PRO A 377 2.48 9.10 22.04
N GLY A 378 3.51 8.37 22.47
CA GLY A 378 4.37 8.79 23.56
C GLY A 378 5.10 7.65 24.26
N VAL A 379 5.74 7.99 25.37
CA VAL A 379 6.49 7.05 26.20
C VAL A 379 5.63 6.61 27.37
N TYR A 380 5.56 5.30 27.58
CA TYR A 380 4.81 4.68 28.66
C TYR A 380 5.70 3.75 29.50
N LEU A 381 5.33 3.56 30.76
CA LEU A 381 5.85 2.50 31.60
C LEU A 381 4.79 1.41 31.72
N VAL A 382 5.08 0.22 31.22
CA VAL A 382 4.23 -0.96 31.42
C VAL A 382 4.69 -1.66 32.68
N ARG A 383 3.76 -1.88 33.61
CA ARG A 383 3.98 -2.58 34.87
C ARG A 383 3.03 -3.76 34.97
N VAL A 384 3.57 -4.93 35.30
CA VAL A 384 2.79 -6.14 35.57
C VAL A 384 3.09 -6.62 36.98
N LEU A 385 2.05 -6.79 37.78
CA LEU A 385 2.12 -7.32 39.13
C LEU A 385 1.59 -8.75 39.12
N VAL A 386 2.43 -9.71 39.49
CA VAL A 386 2.09 -11.13 39.67
C VAL A 386 2.77 -11.59 40.96
N ASP A 387 2.04 -12.24 41.87
CA ASP A 387 2.58 -12.77 43.14
C ASP A 387 3.37 -11.78 43.99
N GLY A 388 2.93 -10.51 44.02
CA GLY A 388 3.64 -9.46 44.75
C GLY A 388 4.98 -9.05 44.14
N ARG A 389 5.40 -9.67 43.03
CA ARG A 389 6.54 -9.22 42.22
C ARG A 389 6.07 -8.23 41.16
N THR A 390 6.88 -7.21 40.96
CA THR A 390 6.65 -6.20 39.93
C THR A 390 7.62 -6.42 38.79
N HIS A 391 7.10 -6.62 37.59
CA HIS A 391 7.86 -6.61 36.35
C HIS A 391 7.51 -5.35 35.58
N GLN A 392 8.49 -4.69 34.98
CA GLN A 392 8.23 -3.44 34.28
C GLN A 392 9.18 -3.21 33.11
N GLY A 393 8.72 -2.45 32.12
CA GLY A 393 9.50 -2.07 30.95
C GLY A 393 8.96 -0.79 30.33
N ARG A 394 9.84 -0.05 29.66
CA ARG A 394 9.50 1.16 28.92
C ARG A 394 8.93 0.79 27.55
N LEU A 395 7.80 1.37 27.18
CA LEU A 395 7.16 1.22 25.88
C LEU A 395 7.20 2.55 25.12
N LEU A 396 7.53 2.51 23.84
CA LEU A 396 7.33 3.63 22.92
C LEU A 396 6.14 3.36 22.02
N LEU A 397 5.10 4.19 22.13
CA LEU A 397 3.93 4.19 21.25
C LEU A 397 4.12 5.26 20.17
N LEU A 398 4.17 4.83 18.92
CA LEU A 398 4.35 5.68 17.74
C LEU A 398 2.99 6.22 17.24
N PRO A 399 2.99 7.29 16.42
CA PRO A 399 1.80 7.85 15.78
C PRO A 399 0.96 6.86 14.98
#